data_AF-A0A4R8GNT2-F1
#
_entry.id   AF-A0A4R8GNT2-F1
#
_cell.length_a   1.000
_cell.length_b   1.000
_cell.length_c   1.000
_cell.angle_alpha   90.00
_cell.angle_beta   90.00
_cell.angle_gamma   90.00
#
_symmetry.space_group_name_H-M   'P 1'
#
loop_
_entity.id
_entity.type
_entity.pdbx_description
1 polymer ?
#
loop_
_entity_poly.entity_id
_entity_poly.type
_entity_poly.pdbx_seq_one_letter_code
_entity_poly.pdbx_strand_id
1 'polypeptide(L)'
;MSNATEGKKKTVKVNGKDYTLQHPGIRWFIKHSDSSKDTQGNFSNEKYIDGLLENVVIQQVTMEDFDSISALRELVDEIETFLGA
;
A
#
# COMPACT_ATOMS: atom_id res chain seq x y z
N MET A 1 4.43 4.99 -21.52
CA MET A 1 5.60 5.56 -20.84
C MET A 1 5.62 4.98 -19.44
N SER A 2 6.50 4.01 -19.18
CA SER A 2 6.69 3.45 -17.85
C SER A 2 7.40 4.51 -16.99
N ASN A 3 6.87 4.79 -15.81
CA ASN A 3 7.54 5.74 -14.88
C ASN A 3 8.79 5.08 -14.29
N ALA A 4 9.84 5.86 -14.02
CA ALA A 4 11.17 5.39 -13.60
C ALA A 4 11.22 4.53 -12.32
N THR A 5 10.11 4.38 -11.60
CA THR A 5 9.98 3.56 -10.39
C THR A 5 9.12 2.32 -10.55
N GLU A 6 8.36 2.20 -11.64
CA GLU A 6 7.45 1.07 -11.89
C GLU A 6 8.22 -0.27 -11.97
N GLY A 7 7.72 -1.29 -11.27
CA GLY A 7 8.33 -2.63 -11.25
C GLY A 7 9.52 -2.80 -10.30
N LYS A 8 9.95 -1.75 -9.57
CA LYS A 8 10.85 -1.92 -8.42
C LYS A 8 10.22 -2.83 -7.38
N LYS A 9 11.04 -3.62 -6.69
CA LYS A 9 10.61 -4.50 -5.60
C LYS A 9 11.46 -4.31 -4.36
N LYS A 10 10.86 -4.44 -3.17
CA LYS A 10 11.54 -4.41 -1.86
C LYS A 10 10.91 -5.47 -0.97
N THR A 11 11.71 -6.22 -0.23
CA THR A 11 11.21 -7.10 0.83
C THR A 11 11.31 -6.37 2.17
N VAL A 12 10.23 -6.42 2.95
CA VAL A 12 10.15 -5.86 4.31
C VAL A 12 9.69 -6.94 5.28
N LYS A 13 10.12 -6.85 6.54
CA LYS A 13 9.72 -7.78 7.59
C LYS A 13 8.90 -7.02 8.62
N VAL A 14 7.64 -7.43 8.79
CA VAL A 14 6.70 -6.85 9.76
C VAL A 14 6.20 -7.97 10.67
N ASN A 15 6.38 -7.83 11.99
CA ASN A 15 6.04 -8.85 12.99
C ASN A 15 6.50 -10.28 12.63
N GLY A 16 7.71 -10.40 12.09
CA GLY A 16 8.30 -11.70 11.74
C GLY A 16 7.81 -12.29 10.41
N LYS A 17 6.84 -11.68 9.72
CA LYS A 17 6.39 -12.07 8.38
C LYS A 17 7.05 -11.21 7.32
N ASP A 18 7.52 -11.85 6.26
CA ASP A 18 8.13 -11.17 5.12
C ASP A 18 7.08 -10.83 4.07
N TYR A 19 7.10 -9.58 3.61
CA TYR A 19 6.24 -9.05 2.56
C TYR A 19 7.09 -8.53 1.41
N THR A 20 6.67 -8.80 0.18
CA THR A 20 7.34 -8.28 -1.01
C THR A 20 6.49 -7.19 -1.62
N LEU A 21 7.02 -5.98 -1.63
CA LEU A 21 6.40 -4.80 -2.21
C LEU A 21 6.78 -4.67 -3.68
N GLN A 22 5.87 -4.16 -4.50
CA GLN A 22 6.09 -3.77 -5.89
C GLN A 22 5.60 -2.35 -6.11
N HIS A 23 6.33 -1.55 -6.87
CA HIS A 23 5.93 -0.18 -7.12
C HIS A 23 5.00 -0.13 -8.36
N PRO A 24 3.69 0.18 -8.21
CA PRO A 24 2.70 0.14 -9.31
C PRO A 24 2.76 1.37 -10.23
N GLY A 25 3.62 2.33 -9.90
CA GLY A 25 3.87 3.54 -10.68
C GLY A 25 3.15 4.77 -10.10
N ILE A 26 3.75 5.94 -10.28
CA ILE A 26 3.27 7.20 -9.65
C ILE A 26 1.82 7.52 -10.02
N ARG A 27 1.42 7.29 -11.28
CA ARG A 27 0.06 7.56 -11.73
C ARG A 27 -0.96 6.69 -11.00
N TRP A 28 -0.62 5.43 -10.72
CA TRP A 28 -1.51 4.55 -9.97
C TRP A 28 -1.71 5.09 -8.55
N PHE A 29 -0.63 5.46 -7.87
CA PHE A 29 -0.70 5.96 -6.48
C PHE A 29 -1.59 7.21 -6.36
N ILE A 30 -1.40 8.20 -7.23
CA ILE A 30 -2.23 9.41 -7.24
C ILE A 30 -3.70 9.08 -7.48
N LYS A 31 -4.00 8.23 -8.48
CA LYS A 31 -5.37 7.79 -8.76
C LYS A 31 -6.00 7.06 -7.59
N HIS A 32 -5.23 6.19 -6.93
CA HIS A 32 -5.69 5.44 -5.77
C HIS A 32 -6.05 6.35 -4.60
N SER A 33 -5.15 7.28 -4.25
CA SER A 33 -5.38 8.29 -3.21
C SER A 33 -6.63 9.13 -3.49
N ASP A 34 -6.81 9.58 -4.73
CA ASP A 34 -8.01 10.35 -5.11
C ASP A 34 -9.29 9.51 -5.07
N SER A 35 -9.23 8.25 -5.51
CA SER A 35 -10.38 7.33 -5.45
C SER A 35 -10.74 6.88 -4.03
N SER A 36 -9.82 7.06 -3.09
CA SER A 36 -10.03 6.77 -1.67
C SER A 36 -10.76 7.89 -0.93
N LYS A 37 -11.13 8.98 -1.62
CA LYS A 37 -11.96 10.05 -1.05
C LYS A 37 -13.45 9.81 -1.34
N ASP A 38 -14.31 10.15 -0.39
CA ASP A 38 -15.75 10.15 -0.59
C ASP A 38 -16.21 11.38 -1.42
N THR A 39 -17.51 11.49 -1.67
CA THR A 39 -18.11 12.59 -2.45
C THR A 39 -17.97 13.97 -1.78
N GLN A 40 -17.62 14.02 -0.50
CA GLN A 40 -17.36 15.24 0.27
C GLN A 40 -15.85 15.53 0.40
N GLY A 41 -14.99 14.68 -0.16
CA GLY A 41 -13.54 14.79 -0.10
C GLY A 41 -12.91 14.19 1.17
N ASN A 42 -13.68 13.53 2.03
CA ASN A 42 -13.14 12.87 3.20
C ASN A 42 -12.42 11.59 2.82
N PHE A 43 -11.28 11.34 3.44
CA PHE A 43 -10.47 10.17 3.14
C PHE A 43 -11.04 8.92 3.81
N SER A 44 -11.27 7.87 3.02
CA SER A 44 -11.59 6.53 3.49
C SER A 44 -10.29 5.76 3.68
N ASN A 45 -9.81 5.73 4.92
CA ASN A 45 -8.61 4.99 5.29
C ASN A 45 -8.71 3.50 4.95
N GLU A 46 -9.89 2.90 5.11
CA GLU A 46 -10.16 1.51 4.76
C GLU A 46 -9.88 1.24 3.26
N LYS A 47 -10.53 1.99 2.37
CA LYS A 47 -10.32 1.87 0.91
C LYS A 47 -8.87 2.11 0.51
N TYR A 48 -8.24 3.09 1.15
CA TYR A 48 -6.86 3.42 0.87
C TYR A 48 -5.92 2.27 1.25
N ILE A 49 -6.04 1.76 2.47
CA ILE A 49 -5.21 0.66 2.97
C ILE A 49 -5.45 -0.60 2.15
N ASP A 50 -6.71 -0.94 1.85
CA ASP A 50 -7.03 -2.12 1.04
C ASP A 50 -6.40 -2.06 -0.35
N GLY A 51 -6.52 -0.94 -1.06
CA GLY A 51 -5.92 -0.83 -2.38
C GLY A 51 -4.39 -0.84 -2.35
N LEU A 52 -3.76 -0.34 -1.28
CA LEU A 52 -2.31 -0.47 -1.07
C LEU A 52 -1.93 -1.95 -0.89
N LEU A 53 -2.63 -2.68 -0.03
CA LEU A 53 -2.35 -4.11 0.19
C LEU A 53 -2.55 -4.92 -1.10
N GLU A 54 -3.63 -4.69 -1.84
CA GLU A 54 -3.96 -5.44 -3.05
C GLU A 54 -2.98 -5.21 -4.21
N ASN A 55 -2.45 -3.99 -4.37
CA ASN A 55 -1.70 -3.62 -5.57
C ASN A 55 -0.19 -3.43 -5.33
N VAL A 56 0.22 -3.14 -4.08
CA VAL A 56 1.62 -2.93 -3.72
C VAL A 56 2.21 -4.19 -3.11
N VAL A 57 1.46 -5.00 -2.37
CA VAL A 57 1.96 -6.28 -1.83
C VAL A 57 1.77 -7.37 -2.89
N ILE A 58 2.84 -8.10 -3.22
CA ILE A 58 2.78 -9.16 -4.22
C ILE A 58 2.00 -10.38 -3.68
N GLN A 59 2.14 -10.65 -2.39
CA GLN A 59 1.34 -11.67 -1.72
C GLN A 59 -0.09 -11.16 -1.52
N GLN A 60 -1.07 -12.06 -1.62
CA GLN A 60 -2.44 -11.73 -1.25
C GLN A 60 -2.50 -11.50 0.27
N VAL A 61 -2.74 -10.26 0.67
CA VAL A 61 -2.82 -9.81 2.06
C VAL A 61 -4.02 -8.90 2.19
N THR A 62 -4.77 -9.08 3.26
CA THR A 62 -5.97 -8.31 3.63
C THR A 62 -5.79 -7.77 5.04
N MET A 63 -6.61 -6.78 5.44
CA MET A 63 -6.58 -6.27 6.81
C MET A 63 -6.91 -7.33 7.86
N GLU A 64 -7.64 -8.39 7.49
CA GLU A 64 -8.00 -9.51 8.38
C GLU A 64 -6.80 -10.41 8.72
N ASP A 65 -5.71 -10.34 7.96
CA ASP A 65 -4.49 -11.10 8.21
C ASP A 65 -3.65 -10.53 9.38
N PHE A 66 -4.09 -9.45 10.03
CA PHE A 66 -3.36 -8.76 11.08
C PHE A 66 -4.06 -8.88 12.44
N ASP A 67 -3.31 -9.35 13.45
CA ASP A 67 -3.80 -9.46 14.83
C ASP A 67 -3.91 -8.10 15.55
N SER A 68 -3.33 -7.04 14.98
CA SER A 68 -3.37 -5.69 15.57
C SER A 68 -3.29 -4.58 14.54
N ILE A 69 -3.91 -3.44 14.86
CA ILE A 69 -3.83 -2.21 14.06
C ILE A 69 -2.38 -1.71 13.94
N SER A 70 -1.54 -1.91 14.97
CA SER A 70 -0.13 -1.51 14.93
C SER A 70 0.64 -2.28 13.85
N ALA A 71 0.40 -3.59 13.72
CA ALA A 71 1.02 -4.43 12.70
C ALA A 71 0.62 -3.99 11.28
N LEU A 72 -0.67 -3.71 11.09
CA LEU A 72 -1.18 -3.21 9.82
C LEU A 72 -0.55 -1.87 9.47
N ARG A 73 -0.50 -0.93 10.42
CA ARG A 73 0.11 0.39 10.22
C ARG A 73 1.59 0.31 9.89
N GLU A 74 2.34 -0.56 10.56
CA GLU A 74 3.76 -0.75 10.26
C GLU A 74 3.99 -1.19 8.80
N LEU A 75 3.15 -2.10 8.28
CA LEU A 75 3.24 -2.47 6.86
C LEU A 75 2.84 -1.33 5.93
N VAL A 76 1.80 -0.56 6.27
CA VAL A 76 1.37 0.60 5.49
C VAL A 76 2.48 1.67 5.45
N ASP A 77 3.13 1.96 6.57
CA ASP A 77 4.24 2.92 6.64
C ASP A 77 5.44 2.48 5.78
N GLU A 78 5.75 1.17 5.77
CA GLU A 78 6.78 0.59 4.88
C GLU A 78 6.39 0.69 3.40
N ILE A 79 5.10 0.51 3.07
CA ILE A 79 4.55 0.71 1.73
C ILE A 79 4.71 2.17 1.29
N GLU A 80 4.26 3.14 2.10
CA GLU A 80 4.33 4.56 1.78
C GLU A 80 5.76 5.04 1.60
N THR A 81 6.66 4.63 2.52
CA THR A 81 8.10 4.88 2.42
C THR A 81 8.68 4.33 1.11
N PHE A 82 8.24 3.13 0.70
CA PHE A 82 8.70 2.51 -0.55
C PHE A 82 8.16 3.21 -1.80
N LEU A 83 6.95 3.77 -1.74
CA LEU A 83 6.35 4.58 -2.81
C LEU A 83 6.89 6.02 -2.85
N GLY A 84 7.56 6.46 -1.78
CA GLY A 84 8.10 7.82 -1.62
C GLY A 84 7.03 8.84 -1.24
N ALA A 85 6.00 8.41 -0.51
CA ALA A 85 4.93 9.24 0.04
C ALA A 85 5.25 9.69 1.46
#